data_AF-A0A926YN18-F1
#
_entry.id   AF-A0A926YN18-F1
#
_cell.length_a   1.000
_cell.length_b   1.000
_cell.length_c   1.000
_cell.angle_alpha   90.00
_cell.angle_beta   90.00
_cell.angle_gamma   90.00
#
_symmetry.space_group_name_H-M   'P 1'
#
loop_
_entity.id
_entity.type
_entity.pdbx_description
1 polymer ?
#
loop_
_entity_poly.entity_id
_entity_poly.type
_entity_poly.pdbx_seq_one_letter_code
_entity_poly.pdbx_strand_id
1 'polypeptide(L)'
;MDKSNQKLSSSLQQLLEELESLIVLELERSGNSWISVARLAKLFHNQYGISLEEKIKIQGYSDGLRSLLKSSRRFSIYSSPIPQQFYVALLQRIVPDFQQPPITTTYYKSERLLKIDGLLKRMKAESTEESSCCQAPLKSEHCSSMPTEIKSVNDLEIALMKIIKNLSENNPKKFVLITVLSRKFYDYYQQPIKAIVKSMCPGIKLIELLKTIPDLDVQKVNHVWQVAVKPYSVE
;
A
#
# COMPACT_ATOMS: atom_id res chain seq x y z
N MET A 1 -19.93 27.54 -26.48
CA MET A 1 -19.37 28.34 -25.36
C MET A 1 -19.96 27.81 -24.06
N ASP A 2 -19.26 26.85 -23.46
CA ASP A 2 -19.70 26.05 -22.32
C ASP A 2 -19.61 26.83 -21.00
N LYS A 3 -20.71 27.52 -20.64
CA LYS A 3 -20.87 28.16 -19.32
C LYS A 3 -20.84 27.16 -18.15
N SER A 4 -21.01 25.86 -18.42
CA SER A 4 -21.02 24.81 -17.41
C SER A 4 -19.64 24.49 -16.82
N ASN A 5 -18.56 24.68 -17.60
CA ASN A 5 -17.21 24.32 -17.15
C ASN A 5 -16.55 25.40 -16.26
N GLN A 6 -17.04 26.64 -16.27
CA GLN A 6 -16.46 27.72 -15.48
C GLN A 6 -17.06 27.84 -14.06
N LYS A 7 -18.25 27.30 -13.81
CA LYS A 7 -18.90 27.28 -12.48
C LYS A 7 -18.42 26.11 -11.61
N LEU A 8 -18.00 25.02 -12.23
CA LEU A 8 -17.48 23.83 -11.53
C LEU A 8 -16.13 24.09 -10.88
N SER A 9 -15.28 24.93 -11.49
CA SER A 9 -13.95 25.23 -10.95
C SER A 9 -14.01 26.07 -9.67
N SER A 10 -14.89 27.07 -9.58
CA SER A 10 -14.98 27.95 -8.41
C SER A 10 -15.56 27.24 -7.18
N SER A 11 -16.59 26.42 -7.36
CA SER A 11 -17.24 25.72 -6.25
C SER A 11 -16.42 24.52 -5.76
N LEU A 12 -15.58 23.92 -6.62
CA LEU A 12 -14.58 22.94 -6.19
C LEU A 12 -13.42 23.62 -5.44
N GLN A 13 -12.95 24.78 -5.92
CA GLN A 13 -11.94 25.57 -5.21
C GLN A 13 -12.41 25.96 -3.81
N GLN A 14 -13.68 26.37 -3.67
CA GLN A 14 -14.27 26.67 -2.37
C GLN A 14 -14.22 25.46 -1.43
N LEU A 15 -14.58 24.26 -1.92
CA LEU A 15 -14.46 23.03 -1.11
C LEU A 15 -13.01 22.75 -0.67
N LEU A 16 -12.03 22.99 -1.54
CA LEU A 16 -10.61 22.81 -1.20
C LEU A 16 -10.16 23.80 -0.12
N GLU A 17 -10.62 25.05 -0.19
CA GLU A 17 -10.35 26.08 0.83
C GLU A 17 -11.02 25.75 2.18
N GLU A 18 -12.26 25.25 2.15
CA GLU A 18 -12.96 24.77 3.34
C GLU A 18 -12.18 23.63 4.01
N LEU A 19 -11.74 22.63 3.23
CA LEU A 19 -10.92 21.53 3.73
C LEU A 19 -9.57 21.98 4.28
N GLU A 20 -8.93 22.94 3.62
CA GLU A 20 -7.68 23.54 4.08
C GLU A 20 -7.85 24.24 5.43
N SER A 21 -8.90 25.06 5.59
CA SER A 21 -9.21 25.74 6.85
C SER A 21 -9.41 24.76 8.01
N LEU A 22 -10.12 23.65 7.77
CA LEU A 22 -10.35 22.60 8.76
C LEU A 22 -9.06 21.91 9.18
N ILE A 23 -8.15 21.67 8.24
CA ILE A 23 -6.86 21.03 8.52
C ILE A 23 -5.98 21.98 9.35
N VAL A 24 -5.96 23.28 9.04
CA VAL A 24 -5.23 24.28 9.83
C VAL A 24 -5.78 24.35 11.26
N LEU A 25 -7.10 24.42 11.42
CA LEU A 25 -7.74 24.49 12.73
C LEU A 25 -7.43 23.26 13.60
N GLU A 26 -7.50 22.06 13.04
CA GLU A 26 -7.20 20.84 13.80
C GLU A 26 -5.70 20.69 14.07
N LEU A 27 -4.83 21.24 13.20
CA LEU A 27 -3.39 21.33 13.46
C LEU A 27 -3.11 22.24 14.66
N GLU A 28 -3.69 23.45 14.71
CA GLU A 28 -3.53 24.37 15.84
C GLU A 28 -4.03 23.76 17.16
N ARG A 29 -5.10 22.96 17.08
CA ARG A 29 -5.70 22.31 18.25
C ARG A 29 -4.91 21.11 18.77
N SER A 30 -4.33 20.31 17.86
CA SER A 30 -3.71 19.02 18.21
C SER A 30 -2.18 19.03 18.16
N GLY A 31 -1.58 20.03 17.51
CA GLY A 31 -0.15 20.06 17.19
C GLY A 31 0.28 18.99 16.16
N ASN A 32 -0.66 18.21 15.60
CA ASN A 32 -0.35 17.12 14.68
C ASN A 32 -0.72 17.52 13.25
N SER A 33 0.27 17.47 12.35
CA SER A 33 0.09 17.78 10.93
C SER A 33 -0.69 16.73 10.16
N TRP A 34 -0.82 15.50 10.68
CA TRP A 34 -1.53 14.41 10.02
C TRP A 34 -2.89 14.15 10.64
N ILE A 35 -3.95 14.37 9.85
CA ILE A 35 -5.33 14.18 10.29
C ILE A 35 -5.92 12.98 9.54
N SER A 36 -6.61 12.10 10.25
CA SER A 36 -7.30 10.98 9.59
C SER A 36 -8.52 11.47 8.82
N VAL A 37 -8.82 10.85 7.68
CA VAL A 37 -9.99 11.22 6.87
C VAL A 37 -11.30 11.07 7.64
N ALA A 38 -11.43 10.04 8.48
CA ALA A 38 -12.59 9.88 9.34
C ALA A 38 -12.77 11.07 10.31
N ARG A 39 -11.66 11.60 10.83
CA ARG A 39 -11.65 12.79 11.67
C ARG A 39 -12.02 14.03 10.85
N LEU A 40 -11.43 14.20 9.67
CA LEU A 40 -11.71 15.31 8.77
C LEU A 40 -13.18 15.33 8.33
N ALA A 41 -13.74 14.18 7.94
CA ALA A 41 -15.14 14.04 7.57
C ALA A 41 -16.07 14.36 8.76
N LYS A 42 -15.72 13.92 9.97
CA LYS A 42 -16.45 14.28 11.19
C LYS A 42 -16.41 15.79 11.48
N LEU A 43 -15.24 16.41 11.34
CA LEU A 43 -15.09 17.86 11.51
C LEU A 43 -15.93 18.63 10.48
N PHE A 44 -15.88 18.20 9.22
CA PHE A 44 -16.65 18.78 8.14
C PHE A 44 -18.16 18.69 8.40
N HIS A 45 -18.65 17.50 8.76
CA HIS A 45 -20.06 17.30 9.12
C HIS A 45 -20.48 18.17 10.31
N ASN A 46 -19.62 18.30 11.32
CA ASN A 46 -19.92 19.14 12.47
C ASN A 46 -20.00 20.63 12.12
N GLN A 47 -19.22 21.11 11.14
CA GLN A 47 -19.18 22.51 10.75
C GLN A 47 -20.28 22.89 9.76
N TYR A 48 -20.58 22.03 8.78
CA TYR A 48 -21.48 22.33 7.66
C TYR A 48 -22.79 21.53 7.69
N GLY A 49 -22.93 20.57 8.59
CA GLY A 49 -24.14 19.74 8.73
C GLY A 49 -24.37 18.73 7.60
N ILE A 50 -23.40 18.55 6.70
CA ILE A 50 -23.48 17.65 5.54
C ILE A 50 -22.27 16.72 5.49
N SER A 51 -22.45 15.51 4.95
CA SER A 51 -21.34 14.59 4.71
C SER A 51 -20.39 15.15 3.66
N LEU A 52 -19.09 14.97 3.89
CA LEU A 52 -18.05 15.39 2.94
C LEU A 52 -18.21 14.68 1.59
N GLU A 53 -18.55 13.39 1.61
CA GLU A 53 -18.81 12.58 0.42
C GLU A 53 -20.03 13.10 -0.37
N GLU A 54 -21.07 13.52 0.34
CA GLU A 54 -22.28 14.09 -0.26
C GLU A 54 -21.98 15.45 -0.91
N LYS A 55 -21.22 16.32 -0.23
CA LYS A 55 -20.77 17.60 -0.80
C LYS A 55 -19.96 17.41 -2.07
N ILE A 56 -19.05 16.43 -2.10
CA ILE A 56 -18.22 16.09 -3.27
C ILE A 56 -19.07 15.60 -4.45
N LYS A 57 -20.11 14.79 -4.16
CA LYS A 57 -21.06 14.32 -5.19
C LYS A 57 -21.90 15.46 -5.75
N ILE A 58 -22.41 16.35 -4.91
CA ILE A 58 -23.12 17.57 -5.33
C ILE A 58 -22.22 18.43 -6.23
N GLN A 59 -20.91 18.44 -5.95
CA GLN A 59 -19.90 19.14 -6.73
C GLN A 59 -19.58 18.49 -8.09
N GLY A 60 -20.18 17.33 -8.40
CA GLY A 60 -19.97 16.60 -9.65
C GLY A 60 -18.69 15.78 -9.70
N TYR A 61 -18.03 15.54 -8.55
CA TYR A 61 -16.78 14.79 -8.49
C TYR A 61 -17.04 13.33 -8.08
N SER A 62 -17.15 12.45 -9.07
CA SER A 62 -17.47 11.02 -8.86
C SER A 62 -16.32 10.21 -8.26
N ASP A 63 -15.08 10.67 -8.45
CA ASP A 63 -13.87 9.89 -8.12
C ASP A 63 -13.54 9.87 -6.63
N GLY A 64 -14.36 10.53 -5.82
CA GLY A 64 -14.28 10.57 -4.37
C GLY A 64 -13.18 11.48 -3.82
N LEU A 65 -13.18 11.64 -2.50
CA LEU A 65 -12.29 12.54 -1.76
C LEU A 65 -10.81 12.27 -2.03
N ARG A 66 -10.40 10.99 -2.10
CA ARG A 66 -9.00 10.64 -2.35
C ARG A 66 -8.51 11.16 -3.69
N SER A 67 -9.33 11.07 -4.74
CA SER A 67 -8.95 11.57 -6.07
C SER A 67 -8.89 13.11 -6.06
N LEU A 68 -9.86 13.76 -5.44
CA LEU A 68 -9.92 15.22 -5.28
C LEU A 68 -8.68 15.78 -4.56
N LEU A 69 -8.28 15.16 -3.45
CA LEU A 69 -7.11 15.59 -2.69
C LEU A 69 -5.83 15.40 -3.50
N LYS A 70 -5.69 14.30 -4.26
CA LYS A 70 -4.55 14.06 -5.15
C LYS A 70 -4.46 15.08 -6.28
N SER A 71 -5.59 15.45 -6.89
CA SER A 71 -5.61 16.37 -8.02
C SER A 71 -5.30 17.81 -7.61
N SER A 72 -5.65 18.20 -6.37
CA SER A 72 -5.44 19.56 -5.86
C SER A 72 -3.97 20.00 -5.75
N ARG A 73 -3.03 19.05 -5.59
CA ARG A 73 -1.61 19.30 -5.24
C ARG A 73 -1.39 20.14 -3.96
N ARG A 74 -2.44 20.46 -3.19
CA ARG A 74 -2.35 21.20 -1.91
C ARG A 74 -2.13 20.27 -0.73
N PHE A 75 -2.58 19.03 -0.86
CA PHE A 75 -2.60 18.05 0.23
C PHE A 75 -1.59 16.92 -0.01
N SER A 76 -0.98 16.47 1.07
CA SER A 76 -0.24 15.21 1.14
C SER A 76 -1.16 14.11 1.66
N ILE A 77 -1.09 12.94 1.04
CA ILE A 77 -1.88 11.77 1.42
C ILE A 77 -0.95 10.66 1.88
N TYR A 78 -1.08 10.26 3.14
CA TYR A 78 -0.43 9.06 3.65
C TYR A 78 -1.42 7.90 3.63
N SER A 79 -1.16 6.92 2.75
CA SER A 79 -2.01 5.73 2.64
C SER A 79 -1.71 4.76 3.78
N SER A 80 -2.74 4.33 4.52
CA SER A 80 -2.58 3.19 5.42
C SER A 80 -2.79 1.87 4.66
N PRO A 81 -2.41 0.72 5.25
CA PRO A 81 -2.74 -0.60 4.71
C PRO A 81 -4.24 -0.88 4.62
N ILE A 82 -5.08 -0.10 5.29
CA ILE A 82 -6.54 -0.17 5.22
C ILE A 82 -6.98 0.86 4.17
N PRO A 83 -7.59 0.44 3.04
CA PRO A 83 -7.89 1.34 1.91
C PRO A 83 -8.75 2.56 2.29
N GLN A 84 -9.62 2.37 3.28
CA GLN A 84 -10.57 3.36 3.78
C GLN A 84 -9.97 4.31 4.83
N GLN A 85 -8.79 3.99 5.36
CA GLN A 85 -8.09 4.82 6.33
C GLN A 85 -6.86 5.41 5.67
N PHE A 86 -6.89 6.70 5.42
CA PHE A 86 -5.71 7.45 5.04
C PHE A 86 -5.66 8.75 5.83
N TYR A 87 -4.48 9.34 5.86
CA TYR A 87 -4.22 10.58 6.56
C TYR A 87 -3.93 11.66 5.54
N VAL A 88 -4.37 12.87 5.87
CA VAL A 88 -4.28 14.06 5.04
C VAL A 88 -3.59 15.14 5.85
N ALA A 89 -2.76 15.91 5.17
CA ALA A 89 -2.00 16.99 5.72
C ALA A 89 -1.72 18.04 4.64
N LEU A 90 -1.40 19.27 5.02
CA LEU A 90 -1.00 20.30 4.07
C LEU A 90 0.40 20.01 3.55
N LEU A 91 0.56 19.96 2.23
CA LEU A 91 1.84 19.67 1.58
C LEU A 91 2.92 20.67 1.98
N GLN A 92 2.58 21.97 2.02
CA GLN A 92 3.47 23.06 2.40
C GLN A 92 4.00 22.94 3.84
N ARG A 93 3.28 22.25 4.74
CA ARG A 93 3.67 22.08 6.14
C ARG A 93 4.59 20.88 6.37
N ILE A 94 4.51 19.86 5.52
CA ILE A 94 5.32 18.64 5.63
C ILE A 94 6.66 18.80 4.91
N VAL A 95 6.70 19.62 3.86
CA VAL A 95 7.89 19.87 3.06
C VAL A 95 8.21 21.36 3.13
N PRO A 96 9.10 21.79 4.06
CA PRO A 96 9.38 23.21 4.31
C PRO A 96 9.91 24.00 3.10
N ASP A 97 10.30 23.34 2.01
CA ASP A 97 10.85 23.98 0.79
C ASP A 97 9.92 23.88 -0.44
N PHE A 98 8.67 23.41 -0.29
CA PHE A 98 7.76 23.27 -1.43
C PHE A 98 7.08 24.62 -1.79
N GLN A 99 7.84 25.49 -2.47
CA GLN A 99 7.30 26.67 -3.16
C GLN A 99 6.44 26.20 -4.33
N GLN A 100 5.14 26.51 -4.33
CA GLN A 100 4.26 26.20 -5.47
C GLN A 100 4.79 26.96 -6.71
N PRO A 101 5.14 26.28 -7.82
CA PRO A 101 5.35 27.00 -9.07
C PRO A 101 4.01 27.59 -9.52
N PRO A 102 4.01 28.80 -10.11
CA PRO A 102 2.80 29.42 -10.62
C PRO A 102 2.14 28.50 -11.65
N ILE A 103 0.81 28.41 -11.53
CA ILE A 103 -0.08 27.49 -12.25
C ILE A 103 0.20 27.61 -13.76
N THR A 104 0.94 26.65 -14.30
CA THR A 104 0.98 26.40 -15.74
C THR A 104 0.58 24.95 -15.97
N THR A 105 -0.57 24.78 -16.62
CA THR A 105 -1.05 23.53 -17.17
C THR A 105 -0.02 22.95 -18.12
N THR A 106 0.82 22.05 -17.63
CA THR A 106 1.58 21.12 -18.46
C THR A 106 1.23 19.71 -18.01
N TYR A 107 0.63 18.96 -18.93
CA TYR A 107 0.39 17.52 -18.82
C TYR A 107 1.73 16.82 -18.54
N TYR A 108 1.93 16.38 -17.31
CA TYR A 108 3.01 15.46 -16.99
C TYR A 108 2.51 14.03 -17.22
N LYS A 109 2.80 13.55 -18.43
CA LYS A 109 2.87 12.14 -18.80
C LYS A 109 3.78 11.44 -17.78
N SER A 110 3.19 10.60 -16.95
CA SER A 110 3.91 9.78 -15.98
C SER A 110 4.58 8.63 -16.72
N GLU A 111 5.78 8.86 -17.26
CA GLU A 111 6.68 7.80 -17.69
C GLU A 111 7.83 7.68 -16.70
N ARG A 112 7.75 6.68 -15.83
CA ARG A 112 8.91 5.91 -15.35
C ARG A 112 8.45 4.49 -15.06
N LEU A 113 9.15 3.42 -15.40
CA LEU A 113 10.28 3.14 -16.30
C LEU A 113 10.38 1.60 -16.18
N LEU A 114 9.69 0.87 -17.06
CA LEU A 114 9.88 -0.58 -17.18
C LEU A 114 11.24 -0.80 -17.82
N LYS A 115 12.22 -1.27 -17.04
CA LYS A 115 13.43 -1.88 -17.60
C LYS A 115 13.03 -3.23 -18.18
N ILE A 116 12.87 -3.27 -19.50
CA ILE A 116 12.88 -4.51 -20.29
C ILE A 116 13.94 -4.29 -21.37
N ASP A 117 15.19 -4.61 -21.03
CA ASP A 117 16.14 -5.09 -22.03
C ASP A 117 16.05 -6.63 -21.91
N GLY A 118 15.81 -7.43 -22.94
CA GLY A 118 15.89 -7.21 -24.37
C GLY A 118 16.35 -8.55 -24.93
N LEU A 119 15.44 -9.36 -25.48
CA LEU A 119 15.86 -10.42 -26.40
C LEU A 119 14.69 -10.91 -27.26
N LEU A 120 14.97 -10.88 -28.57
CA LEU A 120 14.39 -11.69 -29.64
C LEU A 120 13.12 -11.18 -30.36
N LYS A 121 13.40 -10.38 -31.39
CA LYS A 121 12.67 -10.41 -32.67
C LYS A 121 12.79 -11.80 -33.31
N ARG A 122 11.70 -12.32 -33.89
CA ARG A 122 11.49 -12.48 -35.36
C ARG A 122 10.50 -13.61 -35.67
N MET A 123 9.49 -13.23 -36.46
CA MET A 123 8.79 -14.03 -37.51
C MET A 123 7.94 -15.19 -36.96
N LYS A 124 6.75 -15.52 -37.47
CA LYS A 124 6.19 -15.37 -38.82
C LYS A 124 4.66 -15.56 -38.76
N ALA A 125 4.04 -15.21 -39.88
CA ALA A 125 2.63 -15.18 -40.26
C ALA A 125 1.73 -16.39 -39.90
N GLU A 126 0.47 -16.06 -39.61
CA GLU A 126 -0.77 -16.52 -40.26
C GLU A 126 -1.24 -18.00 -40.17
N SER A 127 -2.58 -18.10 -40.10
CA SER A 127 -3.49 -19.25 -40.33
C SER A 127 -3.76 -20.25 -39.19
N THR A 128 -4.95 -20.08 -38.61
CA THR A 128 -6.09 -21.03 -38.54
C THR A 128 -5.85 -22.55 -38.41
N GLU A 129 -6.59 -23.09 -37.44
CA GLU A 129 -7.11 -24.46 -37.27
C GLU A 129 -6.32 -25.54 -36.49
N GLU A 130 -6.99 -25.96 -35.42
CA GLU A 130 -7.12 -27.29 -34.79
C GLU A 130 -6.02 -28.35 -34.98
N SER A 131 -5.37 -28.75 -33.88
CA SER A 131 -5.16 -30.18 -33.58
C SER A 131 -4.57 -30.45 -32.19
N SER A 132 -5.23 -31.35 -31.47
CA SER A 132 -4.66 -32.59 -30.91
C SER A 132 -3.56 -32.53 -29.83
N CYS A 133 -4.01 -32.83 -28.61
CA CYS A 133 -3.46 -33.66 -27.53
C CYS A 133 -1.96 -33.62 -27.13
N CYS A 134 -1.78 -33.19 -25.88
CA CYS A 134 -1.11 -33.93 -24.79
C CYS A 134 0.38 -34.26 -24.92
N GLN A 135 1.23 -33.62 -24.10
CA GLN A 135 1.76 -34.18 -22.83
C GLN A 135 2.83 -33.25 -22.21
N ALA A 136 2.76 -33.11 -20.89
CA ALA A 136 3.71 -32.43 -20.01
C ALA A 136 4.95 -33.33 -19.73
N PRO A 137 5.74 -33.20 -18.64
CA PRO A 137 6.30 -32.06 -17.88
C PRO A 137 7.80 -32.25 -17.51
N LEU A 138 8.62 -31.19 -17.37
CA LEU A 138 9.91 -31.26 -16.61
C LEU A 138 10.22 -29.87 -15.98
N LYS A 139 10.08 -29.64 -14.67
CA LYS A 139 10.90 -30.06 -13.49
C LYS A 139 12.16 -29.21 -13.24
N SER A 140 12.15 -28.48 -12.13
CA SER A 140 13.24 -28.38 -11.15
C SER A 140 12.58 -28.09 -9.78
N GLU A 141 12.17 -29.11 -9.03
CA GLU A 141 12.95 -29.76 -7.95
C GLU A 141 13.32 -28.85 -6.77
N HIS A 142 12.31 -28.53 -5.95
CA HIS A 142 12.18 -28.98 -4.55
C HIS A 142 11.03 -28.20 -3.89
N CYS A 143 9.79 -28.65 -4.07
CA CYS A 143 8.68 -28.17 -3.23
C CYS A 143 8.48 -29.19 -2.10
N SER A 144 9.16 -28.97 -0.98
CA SER A 144 8.71 -29.54 0.29
C SER A 144 7.25 -29.11 0.45
N SER A 145 6.35 -30.07 0.64
CA SER A 145 4.92 -29.82 0.75
C SER A 145 4.65 -28.72 1.78
N MET A 146 4.29 -27.54 1.28
CA MET A 146 3.78 -26.48 2.14
C MET A 146 2.35 -26.86 2.51
N PRO A 147 1.97 -26.80 3.80
CA PRO A 147 0.60 -27.03 4.20
C PRO A 147 -0.33 -26.09 3.42
N THR A 148 -1.40 -26.62 2.84
CA THR A 148 -2.36 -25.86 2.03
C THR A 148 -3.28 -24.98 2.86
N GLU A 149 -3.31 -25.18 4.19
CA GLU A 149 -4.23 -24.48 5.08
C GLU A 149 -3.58 -24.25 6.45
N ILE A 150 -3.69 -23.02 6.97
CA ILE A 150 -3.16 -22.63 8.28
C ILE A 150 -4.32 -22.71 9.27
N LYS A 151 -4.33 -23.77 10.10
CA LYS A 151 -5.43 -24.06 11.04
C LYS A 151 -5.11 -23.66 12.47
N SER A 152 -3.82 -23.53 12.80
CA SER A 152 -3.35 -23.13 14.12
C SER A 152 -2.27 -22.04 14.05
N VAL A 153 -2.00 -21.43 15.20
CA VAL A 153 -0.88 -20.49 15.37
C VAL A 153 0.46 -21.17 15.10
N ASN A 154 0.61 -22.44 15.53
CA ASN A 154 1.82 -23.22 15.27
C ASN A 154 2.02 -23.47 13.76
N ASP A 155 0.96 -23.72 13.00
CA ASP A 155 1.05 -23.84 11.53
C ASP A 155 1.50 -22.54 10.88
N LEU A 156 1.04 -21.39 11.41
CA LEU A 156 1.45 -20.08 10.94
C LEU A 156 2.94 -19.85 11.20
N GLU A 157 3.43 -20.18 12.40
CA GLU A 157 4.85 -20.08 12.75
C GLU A 157 5.71 -20.97 11.85
N ILE A 158 5.30 -22.22 11.63
CA ILE A 158 5.98 -23.17 10.73
C ILE A 158 5.99 -22.62 9.30
N ALA A 159 4.87 -22.09 8.80
CA ALA A 159 4.77 -21.52 7.47
C ALA A 159 5.70 -20.32 7.28
N LEU A 160 5.70 -19.39 8.25
CA LEU A 160 6.59 -18.23 8.25
C LEU A 160 8.06 -18.66 8.28
N MET A 161 8.41 -19.60 9.15
CA MET A 161 9.77 -20.14 9.25
C MET A 161 10.22 -20.78 7.94
N LYS A 162 9.38 -21.60 7.31
CA LYS A 162 9.71 -22.23 6.01
C LYS A 162 9.95 -21.19 4.92
N ILE A 163 9.13 -20.14 4.83
CA ILE A 163 9.32 -19.07 3.85
C ILE A 163 10.61 -18.29 4.11
N ILE A 164 10.88 -17.94 5.37
CA ILE A 164 12.10 -17.21 5.75
C ILE A 164 13.34 -18.06 5.46
N LYS A 165 13.31 -19.36 5.78
CA LYS A 165 14.38 -20.31 5.43
C LYS A 165 14.60 -20.36 3.92
N ASN A 166 13.55 -20.52 3.13
CA ASN A 166 13.66 -20.56 1.67
C ASN A 166 14.25 -19.26 1.09
N LEU A 167 13.84 -18.11 1.63
CA LEU A 167 14.40 -16.81 1.25
C LEU A 167 15.86 -16.62 1.68
N SER A 168 16.33 -17.42 2.65
CA SER A 168 17.65 -17.34 3.27
C SER A 168 18.58 -18.51 2.88
N GLU A 169 18.15 -19.44 2.02
CA GLU A 169 18.85 -20.69 1.67
C GLU A 169 20.31 -20.48 1.22
N ASN A 170 20.64 -19.30 0.69
CA ASN A 170 21.99 -19.00 0.22
C ASN A 170 22.83 -18.15 1.20
N ASN A 171 22.23 -17.60 2.26
CA ASN A 171 22.89 -16.70 3.21
C ASN A 171 22.10 -16.66 4.53
N PRO A 172 22.44 -17.45 5.56
CA PRO A 172 21.67 -17.55 6.80
C PRO A 172 21.63 -16.24 7.61
N LYS A 173 22.60 -15.34 7.40
CA LYS A 173 22.62 -13.98 8.00
C LYS A 173 21.88 -12.93 7.17
N LYS A 174 21.28 -13.31 6.04
CA LYS A 174 20.58 -12.37 5.16
C LYS A 174 19.22 -12.05 5.74
N PHE A 175 19.10 -10.81 6.19
CA PHE A 175 17.82 -10.28 6.62
C PHE A 175 16.86 -10.17 5.43
N VAL A 176 15.65 -10.69 5.64
CA VAL A 176 14.53 -10.65 4.73
C VAL A 176 13.61 -9.51 5.14
N LEU A 177 13.28 -8.62 4.22
CA LEU A 177 12.32 -7.57 4.49
C LEU A 177 10.93 -8.16 4.77
N ILE A 178 10.21 -7.62 5.76
CA ILE A 178 8.84 -8.05 6.08
C ILE A 178 7.89 -7.89 4.88
N THR A 179 8.16 -6.92 4.00
CA THR A 179 7.43 -6.73 2.74
C THR A 179 7.60 -7.90 1.77
N VAL A 180 8.82 -8.44 1.65
CA VAL A 180 9.14 -9.60 0.81
C VAL A 180 8.52 -10.87 1.40
N LEU A 181 8.64 -11.05 2.72
CA LEU A 181 7.98 -12.14 3.43
C LEU A 181 6.45 -12.11 3.23
N SER A 182 5.84 -10.94 3.37
CA SER A 182 4.39 -10.74 3.17
C SER A 182 3.95 -11.12 1.76
N ARG A 183 4.73 -10.73 0.75
CA ARG A 183 4.45 -11.06 -0.64
C ARG A 183 4.56 -12.56 -0.88
N LYS A 184 5.66 -13.19 -0.47
CA LYS A 184 5.86 -14.63 -0.64
C LYS A 184 4.79 -15.44 0.05
N PHE A 185 4.43 -15.06 1.27
CA PHE A 185 3.34 -15.71 1.97
C PHE A 185 2.01 -15.58 1.21
N TYR A 186 1.69 -14.40 0.67
CA TYR A 186 0.50 -14.23 -0.15
C TYR A 186 0.55 -15.11 -1.40
N ASP A 187 1.71 -15.24 -2.06
CA ASP A 187 1.86 -16.10 -3.23
C ASP A 187 1.51 -17.57 -2.91
N TYR A 188 1.89 -18.06 -1.72
CA TYR A 188 1.61 -19.44 -1.30
C TYR A 188 0.19 -19.66 -0.77
N TYR A 189 -0.31 -18.74 0.06
CA TYR A 189 -1.54 -18.93 0.85
C TYR A 189 -2.74 -18.13 0.32
N GLN A 190 -2.51 -17.25 -0.67
CA GLN A 190 -3.51 -16.35 -1.26
C GLN A 190 -4.25 -15.50 -0.21
N GLN A 191 -3.61 -15.27 0.93
CA GLN A 191 -4.15 -14.56 2.07
C GLN A 191 -3.09 -13.63 2.67
N PRO A 192 -3.44 -12.38 3.02
CA PRO A 192 -2.49 -11.49 3.68
C PRO A 192 -2.11 -12.02 5.07
N ILE A 193 -0.81 -12.11 5.38
CA ILE A 193 -0.33 -12.54 6.72
C ILE A 193 -1.06 -11.79 7.84
N LYS A 194 -1.24 -10.48 7.69
CA LYS A 194 -1.92 -9.64 8.68
C LYS A 194 -3.36 -10.07 8.96
N ALA A 195 -4.07 -10.59 7.96
CA ALA A 195 -5.44 -11.06 8.13
C ALA A 195 -5.45 -12.32 9.00
N ILE A 196 -4.53 -13.26 8.73
CA ILE A 196 -4.40 -14.51 9.50
C ILE A 196 -3.92 -14.24 10.92
N VAL A 197 -2.93 -13.36 11.11
CA VAL A 197 -2.49 -12.95 12.45
C VAL A 197 -3.63 -12.32 13.23
N LYS A 198 -4.45 -11.47 12.59
CA LYS A 198 -5.60 -10.84 13.25
C LYS A 198 -6.68 -11.85 13.64
N SER A 199 -6.91 -12.87 12.83
CA SER A 199 -7.93 -13.89 13.12
C SER A 199 -7.47 -14.88 14.19
N MET A 200 -6.19 -15.27 14.18
CA MET A 200 -5.66 -16.28 15.11
C MET A 200 -5.09 -15.70 16.41
N CYS A 201 -4.56 -14.48 16.36
CA CYS A 201 -3.91 -13.81 17.49
C CYS A 201 -4.42 -12.36 17.62
N PRO A 202 -5.69 -12.17 18.05
CA PRO A 202 -6.27 -10.83 18.16
C PRO A 202 -5.45 -9.97 19.14
N GLY A 203 -5.09 -8.77 18.70
CA GLY A 203 -4.33 -7.80 19.49
C GLY A 203 -2.81 -7.86 19.32
N ILE A 204 -2.26 -8.93 18.74
CA ILE A 204 -0.82 -9.07 18.49
C ILE A 204 -0.49 -8.56 17.08
N LYS A 205 0.56 -7.73 16.96
CA LYS A 205 1.06 -7.29 15.65
C LYS A 205 1.99 -8.35 15.05
N LEU A 206 2.06 -8.44 13.72
CA LEU A 206 2.97 -9.37 13.03
C LEU A 206 4.41 -9.30 13.54
N ILE A 207 4.94 -8.10 13.80
CA ILE A 207 6.31 -7.93 14.30
C ILE A 207 6.47 -8.52 15.71
N GLU A 208 5.46 -8.41 16.55
CA GLU A 208 5.47 -8.97 17.90
C GLU A 208 5.42 -10.50 17.83
N LEU A 209 4.57 -11.06 16.96
CA LEU A 209 4.53 -12.50 16.69
C LEU A 209 5.87 -13.04 16.15
N LEU A 210 6.52 -12.32 15.23
CA LEU A 210 7.82 -12.78 14.72
C LEU A 210 8.91 -12.77 15.82
N LYS A 211 8.78 -11.90 16.82
CA LYS A 211 9.69 -11.86 17.98
C LYS A 211 9.44 -12.97 18.99
N THR A 212 8.26 -13.58 19.02
CA THR A 212 7.99 -14.72 19.91
C THR A 212 8.62 -16.01 19.40
N ILE A 213 8.97 -16.09 18.10
CA ILE A 213 9.62 -17.25 17.50
C ILE A 213 11.10 -17.25 17.89
N PRO A 214 11.58 -18.24 18.68
CA PRO A 214 12.91 -18.22 19.28
C PRO A 214 14.04 -18.25 18.23
N ASP A 215 13.80 -18.91 17.10
CA ASP A 215 14.74 -19.13 16.00
C ASP A 215 14.83 -17.94 15.03
N LEU A 216 14.06 -16.87 15.25
CA LEU A 216 14.08 -15.68 14.40
C LEU A 216 14.75 -14.50 15.08
N ASP A 217 15.50 -13.74 14.29
CA ASP A 217 16.03 -12.43 14.66
C ASP A 217 15.26 -11.36 13.90
N VAL A 218 14.63 -10.44 14.64
CA VAL A 218 13.78 -9.38 14.10
C VAL A 218 14.35 -8.03 14.48
N GLN A 219 14.76 -7.27 13.47
CA GLN A 219 15.37 -5.96 13.66
C GLN A 219 14.73 -4.88 12.78
N LYS A 220 14.96 -3.62 13.16
CA LYS A 220 14.50 -2.44 12.43
C LYS A 220 15.72 -1.63 11.99
N VAL A 221 15.98 -1.61 10.68
CA VAL A 221 17.12 -0.90 10.07
C VAL A 221 16.59 0.13 9.09
N ASN A 222 17.02 1.38 9.21
CA ASN A 222 16.57 2.49 8.36
C ASN A 222 15.03 2.60 8.27
N HIS A 223 14.35 2.49 9.41
CA HIS A 223 12.89 2.46 9.52
C HIS A 223 12.17 1.27 8.85
N VAL A 224 12.90 0.29 8.32
CA VAL A 224 12.34 -0.91 7.68
C VAL A 224 12.56 -2.12 8.58
N TRP A 225 11.48 -2.89 8.80
CA TRP A 225 11.54 -4.15 9.54
C TRP A 225 12.07 -5.29 8.67
N GLN A 226 12.98 -6.06 9.24
CA GLN A 226 13.61 -7.20 8.59
C GLN A 226 13.72 -8.38 9.57
N VAL A 227 13.73 -9.60 9.05
CA VAL A 227 13.78 -10.84 9.82
C VAL A 227 14.80 -11.80 9.22
N ALA A 228 15.57 -12.49 10.05
CA ALA A 228 16.48 -13.56 9.64
C ALA A 228 16.30 -14.79 10.53
N VAL A 229 16.80 -15.94 10.06
CA VAL A 229 16.94 -17.12 10.92
C VAL A 229 18.19 -16.92 11.77
N LYS A 230 18.09 -17.10 13.10
CA LYS A 230 19.26 -17.03 13.97
C LYS A 230 20.27 -18.11 13.56
N PRO A 231 21.57 -17.80 13.48
CA PRO A 231 22.57 -18.84 13.37
C PRO A 231 22.54 -19.66 14.64
N TYR A 232 22.47 -20.99 14.52
CA TYR A 232 22.68 -21.89 15.65
C TYR A 232 24.05 -21.55 16.25
N SER A 233 24.06 -21.02 17.46
CA SER A 233 25.28 -20.93 18.25
C SER A 233 25.52 -22.35 18.75
N VAL A 234 26.41 -23.06 18.08
CA VAL A 234 26.99 -24.29 18.63
C VAL A 234 27.94 -23.80 19.72
N GLU A 235 27.47 -23.80 20.97
CA GLU A 235 28.36 -23.79 22.13
C GLU A 235 28.91 -25.19 22.39
#